data_AF-A0A7W9D447-F1
#
_entry.id   AF-A0A7W9D447-F1
#
_cell.length_a   1.000
_cell.length_b   1.000
_cell.length_c   1.000
_cell.angle_alpha   90.00
_cell.angle_beta   90.00
_cell.angle_gamma   90.00
#
_symmetry.space_group_name_H-M   'P 1'
#
loop_
_entity.id
_entity.type
_entity.pdbx_description
1 polymer ?
#
loop_
_entity_poly.entity_id
_entity_poly.type
_entity_poly.pdbx_seq_one_letter_code
_entity_poly.pdbx_strand_id
1 'polypeptide(L)'
;MSGPAKHAAQLTRMDAARRQTQHQLDLVDRQITRRMTALIPLLGRRQPGCRRGKAPACGAFLERYRANLAALTAERQSEVDALTRKLARQDAAITALRARHRPPPRPAEGGDGGSMAEGRS
;
A
#
# COMPACT_ATOMS: atom_id res chain seq x y z
N MET A 1 20.43 19.90 21.69
CA MET A 1 18.97 20.01 21.47
C MET A 1 18.72 20.15 19.97
N SER A 2 18.45 19.06 19.23
CA SER A 2 18.06 19.17 17.82
C SER A 2 16.69 19.85 17.76
N GLY A 3 16.63 21.01 17.10
CA GLY A 3 15.44 21.86 17.10
C GLY A 3 14.25 21.29 16.29
N PRO A 4 13.04 21.82 16.50
CA PRO A 4 11.81 21.39 15.83
C PRO A 4 11.91 21.41 14.30
N ALA A 5 12.72 22.30 13.73
CA ALA A 5 12.98 22.36 12.28
C ALA A 5 13.70 21.12 11.72
N LYS A 6 14.63 20.51 12.47
CA LYS A 6 15.32 19.28 12.05
C LYS A 6 14.36 18.09 12.02
N HIS A 7 13.43 18.04 12.96
CA HIS A 7 12.39 17.00 13.04
C HIS A 7 11.36 17.13 11.92
N ALA A 8 10.91 18.36 11.63
CA ALA A 8 10.03 18.62 10.49
C ALA A 8 10.69 18.20 9.17
N ALA A 9 11.95 18.57 8.95
CA ALA A 9 12.71 18.17 7.76
C ALA A 9 12.87 16.63 7.64
N GLN A 10 13.07 15.94 8.77
CA GLN A 10 13.15 14.48 8.81
C GLN A 10 11.81 13.82 8.45
N LEU A 11 10.69 14.32 9.01
CA LEU A 11 9.36 13.83 8.69
C LEU A 11 9.02 14.03 7.20
N THR A 12 9.31 15.20 6.64
CA THR A 12 9.09 15.47 5.21
C THR A 12 9.85 14.48 4.32
N ARG A 13 11.11 14.15 4.67
CA ARG A 13 11.90 13.16 3.93
C ARG A 13 11.32 11.74 4.04
N MET A 14 10.85 11.34 5.22
CA MET A 14 10.23 10.03 5.43
C MET A 14 8.89 9.90 4.70
N ASP A 15 8.06 10.96 4.73
CA ASP A 15 6.80 11.02 3.98
C ASP A 15 7.03 10.98 2.46
N ALA A 16 8.07 11.66 1.96
CA ALA A 16 8.44 11.59 0.55
C ALA A 16 8.87 10.17 0.13
N ALA A 17 9.71 9.51 0.93
CA ALA A 17 10.15 8.13 0.68
C ALA A 17 8.98 7.12 0.72
N ARG A 18 7.99 7.36 1.59
CA ARG A 18 6.74 6.59 1.64
C ARG A 18 5.92 6.78 0.37
N ARG A 19 5.68 8.02 -0.06
CA ARG A 19 4.94 8.33 -1.30
C ARG A 19 5.61 7.71 -2.52
N GLN A 20 6.94 7.72 -2.57
CA GLN A 20 7.69 7.07 -3.64
C GLN A 20 7.44 5.55 -3.65
N THR A 21 7.47 4.90 -2.49
CA THR A 21 7.21 3.45 -2.37
C THR A 21 5.76 3.12 -2.76
N GLN A 22 4.80 3.96 -2.37
CA GLN A 22 3.41 3.84 -2.80
C GLN A 22 3.25 3.98 -4.33
N HIS A 23 3.92 4.97 -4.92
CA HIS A 23 3.90 5.16 -6.37
C HIS A 23 4.48 3.95 -7.12
N GLN A 24 5.53 3.32 -6.57
CA GLN A 24 6.07 2.08 -7.15
C GLN A 24 5.04 0.94 -7.12
N LEU A 25 4.28 0.78 -6.03
CA LEU A 25 3.17 -0.18 -5.98
C LEU A 25 2.11 0.12 -7.06
N ASP A 26 1.68 1.37 -7.19
CA ASP A 26 0.68 1.76 -8.18
C ASP A 26 1.16 1.49 -9.62
N LEU A 27 2.46 1.67 -9.89
CA LEU A 27 3.06 1.35 -11.19
C LEU A 27 3.07 -0.16 -11.47
N VAL A 28 3.40 -0.97 -10.45
CA VAL A 28 3.38 -2.44 -10.56
C VAL A 28 1.96 -2.92 -10.84
N ASP A 29 0.96 -2.42 -10.10
CA ASP A 29 -0.46 -2.78 -10.29
C ASP A 29 -0.97 -2.41 -11.68
N ARG A 30 -0.59 -1.24 -12.18
CA ARG A 30 -0.92 -0.81 -13.55
C ARG A 30 -0.26 -1.69 -14.60
N GLN A 31 0.99 -2.11 -14.38
CA GLN A 31 1.68 -3.02 -15.31
C GLN A 31 1.03 -4.40 -15.33
N ILE A 32 0.62 -4.93 -14.18
CA ILE A 32 -0.14 -6.19 -14.07
C ILE A 32 -1.42 -6.08 -14.89
N THR A 33 -2.22 -5.05 -14.61
CA THR A 33 -3.51 -4.81 -15.28
C THR A 33 -3.33 -4.71 -16.79
N ARG A 34 -2.37 -3.90 -17.26
CA ARG A 34 -2.10 -3.72 -18.70
C ARG A 34 -1.68 -5.02 -19.38
N ARG A 35 -0.80 -5.81 -18.75
CA ARG A 35 -0.36 -7.11 -19.31
C ARG A 35 -1.52 -8.10 -19.35
N MET A 36 -2.34 -8.17 -18.31
CA MET A 36 -3.55 -9.01 -18.32
C MET A 36 -4.51 -8.61 -19.44
N THR A 37 -4.83 -7.31 -19.57
CA THR A 37 -5.74 -6.82 -20.61
C THR A 37 -5.18 -7.01 -22.02
N ALA A 38 -3.88 -6.91 -22.23
CA ALA A 38 -3.25 -7.16 -23.53
C ALA A 38 -3.34 -8.64 -23.96
N LEU A 39 -3.40 -9.57 -23.00
CA LEU A 39 -3.56 -10.99 -23.29
C LEU A 39 -5.00 -11.39 -23.63
N ILE A 40 -6.01 -10.64 -23.18
CA ILE A 40 -7.43 -10.96 -23.40
C ILE A 40 -7.82 -10.99 -24.90
N PRO A 41 -7.48 -9.98 -25.74
CA PRO A 41 -7.79 -10.02 -27.18
C PRO A 41 -7.09 -11.15 -27.95
N LEU A 42 -5.92 -11.61 -27.49
CA LEU A 42 -5.21 -12.73 -28.08
C LEU A 42 -5.99 -14.06 -27.91
N LEU A 43 -6.83 -14.15 -26.88
CA LEU A 43 -7.79 -15.24 -26.71
C LEU A 43 -8.93 -15.17 -27.75
N GLY A 44 -9.39 -13.96 -28.07
CA GLY A 44 -10.55 -13.72 -28.95
C GLY A 44 -10.24 -13.80 -30.46
N ARG A 45 -9.05 -13.38 -30.91
CA ARG A 45 -8.72 -13.29 -32.36
C ARG A 45 -8.17 -14.56 -33.01
N ARG A 46 -7.66 -15.54 -32.26
CA ARG A 46 -6.94 -16.71 -32.81
C ARG A 46 -7.80 -17.96 -33.06
N GLN A 47 -9.13 -17.83 -33.07
CA GLN A 47 -10.04 -18.97 -33.15
C GLN A 47 -10.78 -19.15 -34.50
N PRO A 48 -10.06 -19.35 -35.64
CA PRO A 48 -10.61 -20.12 -36.76
C PRO A 48 -10.39 -21.64 -36.61
N GLY A 49 -9.54 -22.09 -35.67
CA GLY A 49 -8.98 -23.45 -35.64
C GLY A 49 -9.48 -24.41 -34.55
N CYS A 50 -10.12 -23.96 -33.45
CA CYS A 50 -10.76 -24.90 -32.50
C CYS A 50 -12.21 -25.23 -32.89
N ARG A 51 -12.58 -25.03 -34.17
CA ARG A 51 -13.77 -25.62 -34.77
C ARG A 51 -13.33 -26.91 -35.47
N ARG A 52 -13.70 -28.07 -34.92
CA ARG A 52 -13.58 -29.42 -35.52
C ARG A 52 -12.23 -30.14 -35.27
N GLY A 53 -12.12 -30.80 -34.12
CA GLY A 53 -11.34 -32.04 -33.97
C GLY A 53 -9.88 -31.97 -33.49
N LYS A 54 -9.19 -30.82 -33.48
CA LYS A 54 -7.81 -30.71 -32.94
C LYS A 54 -7.80 -30.15 -31.50
N ALA A 55 -8.26 -30.96 -30.55
CA ALA A 55 -8.21 -30.69 -29.12
C ALA A 55 -6.79 -30.43 -28.52
N PRO A 56 -5.69 -31.07 -28.99
CA PRO A 56 -4.37 -30.92 -28.36
C PRO A 56 -3.81 -29.48 -28.41
N ALA A 57 -4.10 -28.74 -29.48
CA ALA A 57 -3.56 -27.39 -29.68
C ALA A 57 -4.27 -26.34 -28.82
N CYS A 58 -5.59 -26.50 -28.59
CA CYS A 58 -6.37 -25.59 -27.77
C CYS A 58 -6.04 -25.76 -26.27
N GLY A 59 -5.92 -27.01 -25.80
CA GLY A 59 -5.52 -27.32 -24.42
C GLY A 59 -4.10 -26.84 -24.09
N ALA A 60 -3.12 -27.16 -24.95
CA ALA A 60 -1.73 -26.75 -24.74
C ALA A 60 -1.51 -25.23 -24.79
N PHE A 61 -2.43 -24.47 -25.40
CA PHE A 61 -2.42 -23.01 -25.39
C PHE A 61 -3.00 -22.46 -24.08
N LEU A 62 -4.13 -22.98 -23.62
CA LEU A 62 -4.73 -22.59 -22.35
C LEU A 62 -3.82 -22.91 -21.16
N GLU A 63 -3.13 -24.05 -21.19
CA GLU A 63 -2.15 -24.40 -20.18
C GLU A 63 -0.93 -23.46 -20.20
N ARG A 64 -0.42 -23.10 -21.38
CA ARG A 64 0.64 -22.08 -21.50
C ARG A 64 0.19 -20.71 -21.00
N TYR A 65 -1.07 -20.35 -21.25
CA TYR A 65 -1.63 -19.10 -20.76
C TYR A 65 -1.76 -19.10 -19.23
N ARG A 66 -2.30 -20.19 -18.65
CA ARG A 66 -2.40 -20.37 -17.19
C ARG A 66 -1.02 -20.35 -16.53
N ALA A 67 -0.04 -21.04 -17.11
CA ALA A 67 1.33 -21.03 -16.63
C ALA A 67 1.96 -19.63 -16.70
N ASN A 68 1.76 -18.89 -17.80
CA ASN A 68 2.23 -17.51 -17.92
C ASN A 68 1.55 -16.56 -16.93
N LEU A 69 0.25 -16.72 -16.69
CA LEU A 69 -0.44 -15.96 -15.65
C LEU A 69 0.10 -16.30 -14.26
N ALA A 70 0.28 -17.58 -13.94
CA ALA A 70 0.80 -18.00 -12.65
C ALA A 70 2.22 -17.47 -12.41
N ALA A 71 3.10 -17.55 -13.41
CA ALA A 71 4.46 -17.00 -13.33
C ALA A 71 4.46 -15.47 -13.16
N LEU A 72 3.65 -14.77 -13.96
CA LEU A 72 3.53 -13.31 -13.86
C LEU A 72 2.97 -12.88 -12.51
N THR A 73 1.93 -13.56 -12.01
CA THR A 73 1.37 -13.30 -10.69
C THR A 73 2.38 -13.62 -9.59
N ALA A 74 3.11 -14.73 -9.64
CA ALA A 74 4.08 -15.09 -8.61
C ALA A 74 5.25 -14.10 -8.52
N GLU A 75 5.84 -13.72 -9.66
CA GLU A 75 6.91 -12.71 -9.70
C GLU A 75 6.42 -11.39 -9.11
N ARG A 76 5.26 -10.89 -9.57
CA ARG A 76 4.72 -9.61 -9.13
C ARG A 76 4.22 -9.65 -7.69
N GLN A 77 3.69 -10.77 -7.22
CA GLN A 77 3.22 -10.90 -5.84
C GLN A 77 4.39 -10.79 -4.86
N SER A 78 5.52 -11.41 -5.16
CA SER A 78 6.71 -11.30 -4.31
C SER A 78 7.23 -9.85 -4.20
N GLU A 79 7.12 -9.08 -5.30
CA GLU A 79 7.48 -7.66 -5.38
C GLU A 79 6.46 -6.78 -4.61
N VAL A 80 5.16 -7.02 -4.81
CA VAL A 80 4.07 -6.35 -4.07
C VAL A 80 4.20 -6.59 -2.58
N ASP A 81 4.44 -7.83 -2.16
CA ASP A 81 4.59 -8.19 -0.76
C ASP A 81 5.83 -7.52 -0.14
N ALA A 82 6.93 -7.45 -0.88
CA ALA A 82 8.15 -6.77 -0.43
C ALA A 82 7.93 -5.26 -0.25
N LEU A 83 7.28 -4.61 -1.21
CA LEU A 83 6.95 -3.19 -1.13
C LEU A 83 5.93 -2.90 -0.02
N THR A 84 4.93 -3.76 0.15
CA THR A 84 3.93 -3.67 1.24
C THR A 84 4.59 -3.76 2.61
N ARG A 85 5.50 -4.72 2.82
CA ARG A 85 6.27 -4.83 4.07
C ARG A 85 7.14 -3.60 4.30
N LYS A 86 7.75 -3.04 3.24
CA LYS A 86 8.54 -1.81 3.33
C LYS A 86 7.67 -0.61 3.75
N LEU A 87 6.47 -0.50 3.18
CA LEU A 87 5.51 0.55 3.52
C LEU A 87 5.09 0.47 5.00
N ALA A 88 4.76 -0.73 5.48
CA ALA A 88 4.41 -0.94 6.89
C ALA A 88 5.55 -0.52 7.85
N ARG A 89 6.80 -0.80 7.49
CA ARG A 89 7.97 -0.36 8.27
C ARG A 89 8.14 1.16 8.25
N GLN A 90 7.92 1.81 7.11
CA GLN A 90 7.96 3.26 6.99
C GLN A 90 6.85 3.91 7.84
N ASP A 91 5.63 3.37 7.81
CA ASP A 91 4.49 3.86 8.59
C ASP A 91 4.72 3.74 10.09
N ALA A 92 5.27 2.61 10.54
CA ALA A 92 5.66 2.42 11.93
C ALA A 92 6.74 3.42 12.37
N ALA A 93 7.76 3.65 11.52
CA ALA A 93 8.82 4.61 11.82
C ALA A 93 8.32 6.06 11.88
N ILE A 94 7.44 6.46 10.96
CA ILE A 94 6.80 7.79 10.95
C ILE A 94 5.95 7.97 12.22
N THR A 95 5.15 6.97 12.58
CA THR A 95 4.29 6.99 13.77
C THR A 95 5.11 7.11 15.04
N ALA A 96 6.17 6.32 15.18
CA ALA A 96 7.08 6.38 16.32
C ALA A 96 7.78 7.75 16.43
N LEU A 97 8.19 8.35 15.30
CA LEU A 97 8.78 9.67 15.29
C LEU A 97 7.76 10.74 15.74
N ARG A 98 6.52 10.69 15.24
CA ARG A 98 5.44 11.59 15.66
C ARG A 98 5.13 11.44 17.17
N ALA A 99 5.08 10.23 17.69
CA ALA A 99 4.81 9.97 19.11
C ALA A 99 5.89 10.54 20.04
N ARG A 100 7.18 10.45 19.64
CA ARG A 100 8.30 11.03 20.40
C ARG A 100 8.25 12.56 20.51
N HIS A 101 7.51 13.21 19.62
CA HIS A 101 7.42 14.67 19.55
C HIS A 101 6.04 15.20 19.94
N ARG A 102 5.09 14.32 20.32
CA ARG A 102 3.81 14.75 20.87
C ARG A 102 4.03 15.18 22.33
N PRO A 103 3.77 16.44 22.71
CA PRO A 103 3.81 16.84 24.11
C PRO A 103 2.76 16.05 24.91
N PRO A 104 3.02 15.71 26.18
CA PRO A 104 2.05 14.99 27.00
C PRO A 104 0.73 15.78 27.04
N PRO A 105 -0.44 15.09 27.07
CA PRO A 105 -1.70 15.78 27.28
C PRO A 105 -1.58 16.58 28.57
N ARG A 106 -1.79 17.89 28.49
CA ARG A 106 -1.85 18.73 29.69
C ARG A 106 -2.91 18.12 30.61
N PRO A 107 -2.61 17.87 31.90
CA PRO A 107 -3.64 17.43 32.83
C PRO A 107 -4.75 18.48 32.76
N ALA A 108 -5.98 18.03 32.53
CA ALA A 108 -7.15 18.88 32.61
C ALA A 108 -7.09 19.53 33.99
N GLU A 109 -6.91 20.85 34.02
CA GLU A 109 -7.00 21.60 35.27
C GLU A 109 -8.36 21.28 35.85
N GLY A 110 -8.35 20.64 37.02
CA GLY A 110 -9.54 20.34 37.77
C GLY A 110 -10.30 21.63 37.95
N GLY A 111 -11.50 21.69 37.38
CA GLY A 111 -12.45 22.75 37.68
C GLY A 111 -12.61 22.79 39.19
N ASP A 112 -12.10 23.86 39.78
CA ASP A 112 -12.38 24.30 41.15
C ASP A 112 -13.87 24.66 41.22
N GLY A 113 -14.70 23.61 41.23
CA GLY A 113 -16.12 23.67 41.53
C GLY A 113 -16.28 23.67 43.03
N GLY A 114 -16.27 24.87 43.62
CA GLY A 114 -16.37 25.05 45.06
C GLY A 114 -17.03 26.36 45.48
N SER A 115 -17.94 26.91 44.67
CA SER A 115 -18.89 27.92 45.13
C SER A 115 -20.02 27.23 45.90
N MET A 116 -19.93 27.22 47.23
CA MET A 116 -21.12 27.24 48.08
C MET A 116 -20.98 28.38 49.08
N ALA A 117 -21.77 29.40 48.83
CA ALA A 117 -22.16 30.39 49.81
C ALA A 117 -22.94 29.70 50.94
N GLU A 118 -22.60 29.99 52.19
CA GLU A 118 -23.58 30.03 53.27
C GLU A 118 -23.04 30.76 54.50
N GLY A 119 -23.90 31.60 55.08
CA GLY A 119 -23.83 31.98 56.49
C GLY A 119 -23.10 33.28 56.82
N ARG A 120 -23.80 34.41 56.73
CA ARG A 120 -23.64 35.49 57.72
C ARG A 120 -24.99 36.07 58.12
N SER A 121 -25.16 36.06 59.44
CA SER A 121 -26.28 36.48 60.28
C SER A 121 -26.73 37.92 60.08
#